data_AF-A0A5C5FVH3-F1
#
_entry.id   AF-A0A5C5FVH3-F1
#
_cell.length_a   1.000
_cell.length_b   1.000
_cell.length_c   1.000
_cell.angle_alpha   90.00
_cell.angle_beta   90.00
_cell.angle_gamma   90.00
#
_symmetry.space_group_name_H-M   'P 1'
#
loop_
_entity.id
_entity.type
_entity.pdbx_description
1 polymer ?
#
loop_
_entity_poly.entity_id
_entity_poly.type
_entity_poly.pdbx_seq_one_letter_code
_entity_poly.pdbx_strand_id
1 'polypeptide(L)'
;MDEEEDEDDRGFLRPGKKRVEKWMGTWWRRWAVLVGAPCLLIWIWCSVPFPVQDPYNEEPPWLDDGSGGGGNNDPPKVEPVLPVDANFYFFLVCYYGFYVAVALVFVTKLFDLYRLNWWPSTLGGGASYAFFWVLSLSVGFALHHFNLDGFGDRTQSRRPEGQVWDWQRKTIWVLLAFGTMTLPALACFAKLRADRRNSYRRSLTPAQKTFLERQLAQRMPRSYRRFLWFLGVQALALVALIIGQGFAAVYLSTLPHNNLEGLFYVWSWIATVNLLNAVSGWILLRKVRSQALLFIFRFYFFLVYHVFYRNLFARLRSPDQAAYITLLSSSVVIVWYPVSMSKTFWRLLRWGTGLELDWPEYAASKGEELYLRNLSEAVTMIAFIGWLTILHLGPNRAIYPFFLFDNRFDPYTYRLTLTASLVIYAAELVSSWLARIVCWVAYGVDVTNLGLNQFREHPELVVACVFTSCHVLSDMLLFLVKLNFR
;
A
#
# COMPACT_ATOMS: atom_id res chain seq x y z
N MET A 1 32.63 -18.38 20.29
CA MET A 1 31.78 -17.52 21.14
C MET A 1 31.54 -16.17 20.45
N ASP A 2 32.41 -15.78 19.50
CA ASP A 2 32.31 -14.50 18.77
C ASP A 2 31.28 -14.47 17.61
N GLU A 3 30.80 -15.62 17.11
CA GLU A 3 29.77 -15.64 16.04
C GLU A 3 28.34 -15.30 16.53
N GLU A 4 28.07 -15.42 17.84
CA GLU A 4 26.74 -15.09 18.41
C GLU A 4 26.57 -13.60 18.73
N GLU A 5 27.65 -12.85 18.89
CA GLU A 5 27.63 -11.39 19.08
C GLU A 5 27.48 -10.65 17.74
N ASP A 6 28.05 -11.17 16.64
CA ASP A 6 27.94 -10.59 15.29
C ASP A 6 26.52 -10.64 14.69
N GLU A 7 25.63 -11.52 15.19
CA GLU A 7 24.21 -11.53 14.78
C GLU A 7 23.37 -10.42 15.46
N ASP A 8 23.83 -9.87 16.58
CA ASP A 8 23.05 -8.90 17.39
C ASP A 8 23.12 -7.46 16.85
N ASP A 9 24.15 -7.14 16.06
CA ASP A 9 24.49 -5.77 15.61
C ASP A 9 24.28 -5.48 14.12
N ARG A 10 23.49 -6.32 13.44
CA ARG A 10 22.93 -5.90 12.15
C ARG A 10 21.88 -4.81 12.43
N GLY A 11 22.17 -3.58 11.96
CA GLY A 11 21.40 -2.36 12.27
C GLY A 11 19.88 -2.46 12.01
N PHE A 12 19.13 -1.38 12.27
CA PHE A 12 17.65 -1.37 12.25
C PHE A 12 17.03 -2.00 10.99
N LEU A 13 17.66 -1.86 9.83
CA LEU A 13 17.15 -2.38 8.56
C LEU A 13 17.33 -3.89 8.36
N ARG A 14 18.18 -4.56 9.14
CA ARG A 14 18.38 -6.03 9.08
C ARG A 14 18.47 -6.57 10.51
N PRO A 15 17.37 -6.63 11.27
CA PRO A 15 17.42 -7.00 12.68
C PRO A 15 17.82 -8.47 12.86
N GLY A 16 18.63 -8.75 13.88
CA GLY A 16 18.94 -10.11 14.33
C GLY A 16 17.74 -10.82 14.97
N LYS A 17 17.84 -12.14 15.13
CA LYS A 17 16.77 -12.98 15.69
C LYS A 17 16.37 -12.58 17.12
N LYS A 18 17.35 -12.35 18.01
CA LYS A 18 17.10 -11.94 19.41
C LYS A 18 16.36 -10.61 19.49
N ARG A 19 16.71 -9.66 18.62
CA ARG A 19 16.03 -8.35 18.52
C ARG A 19 14.57 -8.49 18.09
N VAL A 20 14.32 -9.32 17.07
CA VAL A 20 12.95 -9.61 16.63
C VAL A 20 12.16 -10.34 17.71
N GLU A 21 12.76 -11.28 18.43
CA GLU A 21 12.11 -11.95 19.56
C GLU A 21 11.74 -10.96 20.67
N LYS A 22 12.62 -10.00 20.99
CA LYS A 22 12.33 -8.94 21.97
C LYS A 22 11.17 -8.03 21.52
N TRP A 23 11.13 -7.67 20.24
CA TRP A 23 10.03 -6.88 19.65
C TRP A 23 8.72 -7.68 19.64
N MET A 24 8.81 -8.97 19.29
CA MET A 24 7.68 -9.88 19.19
C MET A 24 7.35 -10.60 20.51
N GLY A 25 7.98 -10.23 21.63
CA GLY A 25 7.81 -10.93 22.91
C GLY A 25 6.46 -10.63 23.57
N THR A 26 6.05 -9.36 23.57
CA THR A 26 4.82 -8.90 24.24
C THR A 26 3.83 -8.31 23.24
N TRP A 27 2.53 -8.40 23.53
CA TRP A 27 1.48 -7.80 22.70
C TRP A 27 1.71 -6.31 22.42
N TRP A 28 1.99 -5.50 23.46
CA TRP A 28 2.23 -4.06 23.31
C TRP A 28 3.42 -3.73 22.42
N ARG A 29 4.56 -4.43 22.58
CA ARG A 29 5.74 -4.21 21.71
C ARG A 29 5.48 -4.59 20.26
N ARG A 30 4.79 -5.72 20.01
CA ARG A 30 4.39 -6.12 18.65
C ARG A 30 3.56 -5.03 18.00
N TRP A 31 2.58 -4.53 18.74
CA TRP A 31 1.66 -3.52 18.26
C TRP A 31 2.36 -2.18 18.02
N ALA A 32 3.23 -1.76 18.93
CA ALA A 32 4.05 -0.57 18.75
C ALA A 32 4.94 -0.64 17.50
N VAL A 33 5.54 -1.81 17.21
CA VAL A 33 6.44 -1.98 16.06
C VAL A 33 5.67 -2.17 14.74
N LEU A 34 4.72 -3.08 14.68
CA LEU A 34 4.04 -3.44 13.43
C LEU A 34 2.89 -2.49 13.06
N VAL A 35 2.31 -1.80 14.05
CA VAL A 35 1.15 -0.93 13.86
C VAL A 35 1.49 0.53 14.15
N GLY A 36 2.03 0.81 15.34
CA GLY A 36 2.34 2.17 15.77
C GLY A 36 3.41 2.85 14.91
N ALA A 37 4.55 2.19 14.70
CA ALA A 37 5.69 2.76 13.98
C ALA A 37 5.36 3.19 12.53
N PRO A 38 4.73 2.37 11.68
CA PRO A 38 4.37 2.82 10.34
C PRO A 38 3.33 3.96 10.35
N CYS A 39 2.34 3.93 11.25
CA CYS A 39 1.35 5.01 11.34
C CYS A 39 2.02 6.32 11.76
N LEU A 40 2.85 6.30 12.80
CA LEU A 40 3.54 7.47 13.33
C LEU A 40 4.49 8.08 12.29
N LEU A 41 5.23 7.26 11.55
CA LEU A 41 6.11 7.72 10.48
C LEU A 41 5.32 8.49 9.41
N ILE A 42 4.17 7.97 9.00
CA ILE A 42 3.32 8.62 7.99
C ILE A 42 2.62 9.86 8.54
N TRP A 43 2.20 9.85 9.81
CA TRP A 43 1.60 11.02 10.47
C TRP A 43 2.58 12.18 10.61
N ILE A 44 3.83 11.90 10.97
CA ILE A 44 4.87 12.93 11.02
C ILE A 44 5.06 13.50 9.61
N TRP A 45 5.19 12.64 8.60
CA TRP A 45 5.37 13.08 7.21
C TRP A 45 4.18 13.91 6.68
N CYS A 46 2.94 13.50 6.92
CA CYS A 46 1.77 14.22 6.42
C CYS A 46 1.40 15.46 7.25
N SER A 47 1.95 15.61 8.45
CA SER A 47 1.74 16.81 9.29
C SER A 47 2.72 17.94 8.98
N VAL A 48 3.79 17.69 8.22
CA VAL A 48 4.73 18.75 7.82
C VAL A 48 3.98 19.81 7.00
N PRO A 49 3.94 21.07 7.43
CA PRO A 49 3.15 22.11 6.78
C PRO A 49 3.69 22.38 5.38
N PHE A 50 2.82 22.34 4.39
CA PHE A 50 3.16 22.79 3.05
C PHE A 50 3.29 24.31 3.04
N PRO A 51 4.37 24.87 2.47
CA PRO A 51 4.44 26.28 2.17
C PRO A 51 3.47 26.56 1.02
N VAL A 52 2.34 27.10 1.41
CA VAL A 52 1.23 27.52 0.56
C VAL A 52 1.25 29.04 0.47
N GLN A 53 1.08 29.57 -0.73
CA GLN A 53 0.66 30.96 -0.90
C GLN A 53 -0.85 30.95 -1.14
N ASP A 54 -1.61 31.53 -0.22
CA ASP A 54 -3.01 31.81 -0.45
C ASP A 54 -3.09 33.06 -1.34
N PRO A 55 -3.60 32.98 -2.59
CA PRO A 55 -3.74 34.14 -3.46
C PRO A 55 -4.62 35.25 -2.86
N TYR A 56 -5.35 34.97 -1.77
CA TYR A 56 -6.30 35.88 -1.14
C TYR A 56 -5.86 36.48 0.19
N ASN A 57 -4.67 36.12 0.71
CA ASN A 57 -4.07 36.85 1.84
C ASN A 57 -3.40 38.17 1.42
N GLU A 58 -3.23 38.39 0.12
CA GLU A 58 -2.93 39.70 -0.44
C GLU A 58 -4.28 40.35 -0.77
N GLU A 59 -4.80 41.18 0.13
CA GLU A 59 -5.91 42.07 -0.22
C GLU A 59 -5.50 42.83 -1.49
N PRO A 60 -6.30 42.77 -2.57
CA PRO A 60 -5.98 43.53 -3.76
C PRO A 60 -5.96 45.02 -3.41
N PRO A 61 -4.99 45.81 -3.89
CA PRO A 61 -4.88 47.25 -3.58
C PRO A 61 -6.11 48.10 -3.98
N TRP A 62 -7.13 47.50 -4.60
CA TRP A 62 -8.35 48.15 -5.08
C TRP A 62 -9.59 47.80 -4.26
N LEU A 63 -9.48 46.96 -3.22
CA LEU A 63 -10.53 46.80 -2.21
C LEU A 63 -10.35 47.89 -1.14
N ASP A 64 -10.48 49.14 -1.57
CA ASP A 64 -10.82 50.25 -0.68
C ASP A 64 -12.23 49.97 -0.13
N ASP A 65 -12.33 49.92 1.19
CA ASP A 65 -13.53 49.88 2.00
C ASP A 65 -14.31 51.20 1.86
N GLY A 66 -14.93 51.38 0.71
CA GLY A 66 -15.64 52.61 0.34
C GLY A 66 -17.04 52.37 -0.24
N SER A 67 -18.03 52.24 0.65
CA SER A 67 -19.44 52.63 0.45
C SER A 67 -20.35 51.82 -0.50
N GLY A 68 -21.62 51.67 -0.07
CA GLY A 68 -22.76 51.69 -0.99
C GLY A 68 -23.68 50.48 -0.92
N GLY A 69 -24.80 50.62 -0.22
CA GLY A 69 -25.84 49.59 -0.11
C GLY A 69 -26.50 49.20 -1.43
N GLY A 70 -27.03 47.98 -1.46
CA GLY A 70 -27.87 47.47 -2.52
C GLY A 70 -28.36 46.08 -2.17
N GLY A 71 -29.60 45.98 -1.71
CA GLY A 71 -30.22 44.70 -1.38
C GLY A 71 -30.36 43.83 -2.63
N ASN A 72 -29.90 42.59 -2.52
CA ASN A 72 -30.38 41.49 -3.35
C ASN A 72 -30.32 40.21 -2.50
N ASN A 73 -31.48 39.54 -2.41
CA ASN A 73 -31.66 38.22 -1.82
C ASN A 73 -31.10 37.14 -2.77
N ASP A 74 -29.86 37.29 -3.23
CA ASP A 74 -29.18 36.19 -3.89
C ASP A 74 -28.65 35.24 -2.80
N PRO A 75 -28.90 33.92 -2.89
CA PRO A 75 -28.21 32.97 -2.02
C PRO A 75 -26.70 33.18 -2.21
N PRO A 76 -25.89 33.12 -1.13
CA PRO A 76 -24.46 33.38 -1.23
C PRO A 76 -23.88 32.48 -2.32
N LYS A 77 -23.36 33.09 -3.39
CA LYS A 77 -22.60 32.37 -4.41
C LYS A 77 -21.45 31.72 -3.66
N VAL A 78 -21.52 30.40 -3.49
CA VAL A 78 -20.41 29.60 -3.00
C VAL A 78 -19.33 29.74 -4.07
N GLU A 79 -18.41 30.69 -3.87
CA GLU A 79 -17.27 30.82 -4.76
C GLU A 79 -16.54 29.48 -4.78
N PRO A 80 -16.21 28.94 -5.96
CA PRO A 80 -15.43 27.72 -6.04
C PRO A 80 -14.09 28.02 -5.39
N VAL A 81 -13.80 27.36 -4.25
CA VAL A 81 -12.50 27.42 -3.57
C VAL A 81 -11.43 27.12 -4.63
N LEU A 82 -10.74 28.17 -5.08
CA LEU A 82 -9.69 28.02 -6.08
C LEU A 82 -8.57 27.16 -5.48
N PRO A 83 -7.93 26.30 -6.28
CA PRO A 83 -6.93 25.39 -5.77
C PRO A 83 -5.74 26.19 -5.24
N VAL A 84 -5.38 25.88 -4.00
CA VAL A 84 -4.27 26.48 -3.29
C VAL A 84 -2.95 26.15 -4.00
N ASP A 85 -2.14 27.17 -4.25
CA ASP A 85 -0.85 27.04 -4.92
C ASP A 85 0.21 26.50 -3.93
N ALA A 86 0.67 25.28 -4.17
CA ALA A 86 1.70 24.61 -3.38
C ALA A 86 3.09 24.83 -3.98
N ASN A 87 4.09 25.02 -3.12
CA ASN A 87 5.48 25.10 -3.57
C ASN A 87 5.95 23.78 -4.20
N PHE A 88 6.36 23.83 -5.46
CA PHE A 88 6.83 22.66 -6.22
C PHE A 88 8.08 22.01 -5.61
N TYR A 89 9.09 22.78 -5.22
CA TYR A 89 10.34 22.24 -4.68
C TYR A 89 10.12 21.53 -3.34
N PHE A 90 9.26 22.09 -2.49
CA PHE A 90 8.86 21.44 -1.25
C PHE A 90 8.13 20.11 -1.53
N PHE A 91 7.18 20.11 -2.47
CA PHE A 91 6.52 18.88 -2.89
C PHE A 91 7.53 17.85 -3.40
N LEU A 92 8.42 18.24 -4.31
CA LEU A 92 9.37 17.33 -4.95
C LEU A 92 10.34 16.70 -3.93
N VAL A 93 10.97 17.51 -3.07
CA VAL A 93 12.04 17.03 -2.18
C VAL A 93 11.47 16.43 -0.89
N CYS A 94 10.56 17.13 -0.22
CA CYS A 94 10.08 16.73 1.11
C CYS A 94 8.93 15.73 1.01
N TYR A 95 7.98 15.94 0.10
CA TYR A 95 6.79 15.11 0.02
C TYR A 95 7.03 13.87 -0.85
N TYR A 96 7.26 14.09 -2.14
CA TYR A 96 7.55 13.04 -3.12
C TYR A 96 8.86 12.32 -2.84
N GLY A 97 9.93 13.06 -2.48
CA GLY A 97 11.21 12.45 -2.14
C GLY A 97 11.14 11.50 -0.95
N PHE A 98 10.38 11.83 0.09
CA PHE A 98 10.16 10.91 1.22
C PHE A 98 9.40 9.65 0.78
N TYR A 99 8.34 9.81 -0.01
CA TYR A 99 7.59 8.68 -0.57
C TYR A 99 8.49 7.75 -1.39
N VAL A 100 9.31 8.29 -2.29
CA VAL A 100 10.26 7.52 -3.10
C VAL A 100 11.30 6.83 -2.22
N ALA A 101 11.80 7.49 -1.17
CA ALA A 101 12.74 6.88 -0.22
C ALA A 101 12.12 5.66 0.49
N VAL A 102 10.89 5.79 0.99
CA VAL A 102 10.13 4.68 1.58
C VAL A 102 9.92 3.55 0.58
N ALA A 103 9.54 3.88 -0.66
CA ALA A 103 9.32 2.92 -1.73
C ALA A 103 10.61 2.14 -2.10
N LEU A 104 11.76 2.81 -2.16
CA LEU A 104 13.05 2.18 -2.42
C LEU A 104 13.47 1.24 -1.28
N VAL A 105 13.25 1.63 -0.03
CA VAL A 105 13.52 0.76 1.13
C VAL A 105 12.61 -0.48 1.08
N PHE A 106 11.31 -0.29 0.83
CA PHE A 106 10.34 -1.38 0.67
C PHE A 106 10.78 -2.37 -0.42
N VAL A 107 11.08 -1.90 -1.63
CA VAL A 107 11.54 -2.76 -2.74
C VAL A 107 12.80 -3.51 -2.33
N THR A 108 13.75 -2.84 -1.71
CA THR A 108 14.98 -3.51 -1.30
C THR A 108 14.74 -4.58 -0.26
N LYS A 109 13.78 -4.40 0.66
CA LYS A 109 13.39 -5.46 1.59
C LYS A 109 12.76 -6.65 0.86
N LEU A 110 11.99 -6.43 -0.21
CA LEU A 110 11.50 -7.54 -1.04
C LEU A 110 12.65 -8.32 -1.71
N PHE A 111 13.65 -7.61 -2.22
CA PHE A 111 14.84 -8.22 -2.82
C PHE A 111 15.72 -8.94 -1.78
N ASP A 112 15.85 -8.40 -0.57
CA ASP A 112 16.51 -9.04 0.58
C ASP A 112 15.79 -10.37 0.93
N LEU A 113 14.45 -10.37 1.01
CA LEU A 113 13.64 -11.58 1.24
C LEU A 113 13.76 -12.61 0.10
N TYR A 114 13.97 -12.15 -1.14
CA TYR A 114 14.30 -13.02 -2.27
C TYR A 114 15.78 -13.47 -2.28
N ARG A 115 16.61 -12.97 -1.35
CA ARG A 115 18.05 -13.20 -1.22
C ARG A 115 18.86 -12.73 -2.44
N LEU A 116 18.49 -11.59 -3.00
CA LEU A 116 19.15 -11.00 -4.17
C LEU A 116 19.57 -9.55 -3.89
N ASN A 117 20.88 -9.32 -3.82
CA ASN A 117 21.42 -7.95 -3.77
C ASN A 117 21.40 -7.33 -5.17
N TRP A 118 20.66 -6.24 -5.29
CA TRP A 118 20.41 -5.57 -6.57
C TRP A 118 21.44 -4.48 -6.91
N TRP A 119 22.18 -3.97 -5.93
CA TRP A 119 23.23 -2.96 -6.15
C TRP A 119 24.58 -3.57 -6.59
N PRO A 120 25.44 -2.80 -7.29
CA PRO A 120 26.82 -3.20 -7.57
C PRO A 120 27.65 -3.26 -6.29
N SER A 121 28.57 -4.23 -6.21
CA SER A 121 29.47 -4.36 -5.06
C SER A 121 30.45 -3.19 -4.92
N THR A 122 30.72 -2.47 -6.01
CA THR A 122 31.63 -1.32 -6.06
C THR A 122 31.03 -0.03 -5.50
N LEU A 123 29.73 0.19 -5.73
CA LEU A 123 29.01 1.39 -5.27
C LEU A 123 28.50 1.26 -3.83
N GLY A 124 28.27 0.03 -3.37
CA GLY A 124 27.62 -0.22 -2.08
C GLY A 124 26.12 0.14 -2.10
N GLY A 125 25.41 -0.28 -1.05
CA GLY A 125 23.96 -0.12 -0.95
C GLY A 125 23.56 1.36 -0.87
N GLY A 126 24.12 2.09 0.10
CA GLY A 126 23.75 3.49 0.39
C GLY A 126 23.92 4.44 -0.79
N ALA A 127 25.05 4.36 -1.52
CA ALA A 127 25.27 5.21 -2.69
C ALA A 127 24.33 4.85 -3.85
N SER A 128 24.02 3.56 -4.04
CA SER A 128 23.04 3.14 -5.05
C SER A 128 21.64 3.66 -4.71
N TYR A 129 21.24 3.59 -3.43
CA TYR A 129 19.98 4.19 -2.97
C TYR A 129 19.91 5.69 -3.25
N ALA A 130 20.94 6.44 -2.84
CA ALA A 130 21.01 7.88 -3.04
C ALA A 130 20.96 8.22 -4.55
N PHE A 131 21.67 7.45 -5.38
CA PHE A 131 21.65 7.63 -6.83
C PHE A 131 20.24 7.46 -7.43
N PHE A 132 19.54 6.37 -7.10
CA PHE A 132 18.19 6.14 -7.64
C PHE A 132 17.17 7.13 -7.08
N TRP A 133 17.34 7.57 -5.85
CA TRP A 133 16.52 8.62 -5.25
C TRP A 133 16.72 9.96 -5.95
N VAL A 134 17.97 10.43 -6.09
CA VAL A 134 18.29 11.67 -6.82
C VAL A 134 17.85 11.59 -8.28
N LEU A 135 18.02 10.43 -8.93
CA LEU A 135 17.57 10.22 -10.31
C LEU A 135 16.06 10.39 -10.43
N SER A 136 15.28 9.80 -9.51
CA SER A 136 13.83 9.93 -9.48
C SER A 136 13.39 11.39 -9.31
N LEU A 137 14.03 12.11 -8.38
CA LEU A 137 13.78 13.55 -8.18
C LEU A 137 14.17 14.38 -9.40
N SER A 138 15.28 14.04 -10.06
CA SER A 138 15.75 14.75 -11.26
C SER A 138 14.79 14.53 -12.44
N VAL A 139 14.25 13.32 -12.59
CA VAL A 139 13.21 13.05 -13.59
C VAL A 139 11.93 13.79 -13.24
N GLY A 140 11.51 13.81 -11.97
CA GLY A 140 10.36 14.61 -11.52
C GLY A 140 10.53 16.11 -11.78
N PHE A 141 11.72 16.65 -11.52
CA PHE A 141 12.08 18.03 -11.85
C PHE A 141 12.02 18.29 -13.36
N ALA A 142 12.57 17.39 -14.17
CA ALA A 142 12.52 17.52 -15.63
C ALA A 142 11.08 17.44 -16.16
N LEU A 143 10.26 16.52 -15.64
CA LEU A 143 8.85 16.40 -16.02
C LEU A 143 8.10 17.72 -15.78
N HIS A 144 8.34 18.36 -14.64
CA HIS A 144 7.75 19.66 -14.33
C HIS A 144 8.31 20.79 -15.21
N HIS A 145 9.64 20.88 -15.34
CA HIS A 145 10.30 21.95 -16.10
C HIS A 145 9.93 21.93 -17.59
N PHE A 146 9.74 20.75 -18.17
CA PHE A 146 9.32 20.57 -19.56
C PHE A 146 7.79 20.52 -19.73
N ASN A 147 7.00 20.78 -18.68
CA ASN A 147 5.53 20.69 -18.66
C ASN A 147 4.98 19.32 -19.14
N LEU A 148 5.74 18.24 -18.93
CA LEU A 148 5.40 16.86 -19.27
C LEU A 148 4.67 16.12 -18.14
N ASP A 149 4.63 16.71 -16.94
CA ASP A 149 3.82 16.29 -15.79
C ASP A 149 2.31 16.57 -15.98
N GLY A 150 1.97 17.26 -17.08
CA GLY A 150 0.65 17.24 -17.70
C GLY A 150 -0.04 18.58 -17.83
N PHE A 151 0.52 19.73 -17.40
CA PHE A 151 -0.25 20.97 -17.31
C PHE A 151 0.58 22.26 -17.30
N GLY A 152 1.01 22.69 -18.49
CA GLY A 152 1.48 24.06 -18.71
C GLY A 152 0.37 25.10 -18.88
N ASP A 153 -0.92 24.73 -18.78
CA ASP A 153 -2.02 25.66 -19.08
C ASP A 153 -2.81 26.07 -17.84
N ARG A 154 -2.33 27.13 -17.18
CA ARG A 154 -3.04 27.87 -16.10
C ARG A 154 -4.44 28.33 -16.52
N THR A 155 -4.73 28.37 -17.82
CA THR A 155 -5.99 28.89 -18.37
C THR A 155 -7.15 27.89 -18.34
N GLN A 156 -6.89 26.58 -18.15
CA GLN A 156 -7.90 25.54 -18.35
C GLN A 156 -8.60 25.03 -17.07
N SER A 157 -8.07 25.34 -15.88
CA SER A 157 -8.71 25.05 -14.58
C SER A 157 -10.02 25.82 -14.34
N ARG A 158 -10.43 26.70 -15.26
CA ARG A 158 -11.68 27.46 -15.23
C ARG A 158 -12.92 26.68 -15.67
N ARG A 159 -12.79 25.45 -16.20
CA ARG A 159 -13.94 24.64 -16.63
C ARG A 159 -14.35 23.60 -15.57
N PRO A 160 -15.66 23.35 -15.39
CA PRO A 160 -16.18 22.36 -14.43
C PRO A 160 -15.78 20.89 -14.76
N GLU A 161 -15.15 20.64 -15.90
CA GLU A 161 -14.59 19.33 -16.30
C GLU A 161 -13.23 18.99 -15.63
N GLY A 162 -12.75 19.81 -14.69
CA GLY A 162 -11.41 19.69 -14.08
C GLY A 162 -11.12 18.40 -13.28
N GLN A 163 -12.13 17.64 -12.84
CA GLN A 163 -11.91 16.38 -12.11
C GLN A 163 -11.29 15.27 -12.96
N VAL A 164 -11.55 15.25 -14.27
CA VAL A 164 -10.99 14.25 -15.20
C VAL A 164 -9.49 14.46 -15.43
N TRP A 165 -8.98 15.65 -15.11
CA TRP A 165 -7.62 16.06 -15.41
C TRP A 165 -6.69 15.89 -14.19
N ASP A 166 -7.23 16.01 -12.97
CA ASP A 166 -6.48 15.82 -11.72
C ASP A 166 -5.96 14.38 -11.52
N TRP A 167 -6.69 13.36 -11.96
CA TRP A 167 -6.25 11.96 -11.76
C TRP A 167 -5.04 11.62 -12.64
N GLN A 168 -4.98 12.14 -13.86
CA GLN A 168 -3.87 11.89 -14.78
C GLN A 168 -2.54 12.42 -14.21
N ARG A 169 -2.55 13.63 -13.62
CA ARG A 169 -1.38 14.20 -12.92
C ARG A 169 -0.86 13.25 -11.84
N LYS A 170 -1.77 12.82 -10.97
CA LYS A 170 -1.45 11.96 -9.83
C LYS A 170 -0.87 10.63 -10.30
N THR A 171 -1.48 10.06 -11.34
CA THR A 171 -0.99 8.83 -11.95
C THR A 171 0.42 8.99 -12.51
N ILE A 172 0.81 10.13 -13.10
CA ILE A 172 2.18 10.35 -13.60
C ILE A 172 3.21 10.27 -12.45
N TRP A 173 2.97 10.94 -11.32
CA TRP A 173 3.90 10.91 -10.18
C TRP A 173 4.00 9.52 -9.54
N VAL A 174 2.87 8.82 -9.43
CA VAL A 174 2.81 7.44 -8.96
C VAL A 174 3.54 6.51 -9.94
N LEU A 175 3.32 6.67 -11.24
CA LEU A 175 4.02 5.91 -12.29
C LEU A 175 5.52 6.17 -12.27
N LEU A 176 5.97 7.40 -11.99
CA LEU A 176 7.38 7.72 -11.82
C LEU A 176 7.97 6.98 -10.62
N ALA A 177 7.24 6.92 -9.51
CA ALA A 177 7.69 6.18 -8.33
C ALA A 177 7.74 4.68 -8.60
N PHE A 178 6.74 4.13 -9.28
CA PHE A 178 6.72 2.73 -9.70
C PHE A 178 7.84 2.43 -10.70
N GLY A 179 8.11 3.33 -11.64
CA GLY A 179 9.28 3.27 -12.51
C GLY A 179 10.56 3.19 -11.68
N THR A 180 10.71 4.05 -10.69
CA THR A 180 11.84 4.06 -9.76
C THR A 180 11.97 2.74 -8.98
N MET A 181 10.85 2.18 -8.52
CA MET A 181 10.79 0.88 -7.84
C MET A 181 11.14 -0.30 -8.76
N THR A 182 10.97 -0.15 -10.07
CA THR A 182 11.40 -1.18 -11.05
C THR A 182 12.89 -1.06 -11.42
N LEU A 183 13.57 0.04 -11.11
CA LEU A 183 15.00 0.20 -11.42
C LEU A 183 15.89 -0.85 -10.72
N PRO A 184 15.69 -1.20 -9.43
CA PRO A 184 16.35 -2.35 -8.82
C PRO A 184 16.14 -3.67 -9.57
N ALA A 185 14.93 -3.90 -10.10
CA ALA A 185 14.63 -5.08 -10.90
C ALA A 185 15.37 -5.09 -12.23
N LEU A 186 15.43 -3.93 -12.91
CA LEU A 186 16.18 -3.76 -14.16
C LEU A 186 17.69 -3.91 -13.92
N ALA A 187 18.23 -3.37 -12.83
CA ALA A 187 19.62 -3.52 -12.44
C ALA A 187 19.96 -5.01 -12.17
N CYS A 188 19.10 -5.72 -11.43
CA CYS A 188 19.22 -7.18 -11.25
C CYS A 188 19.19 -7.92 -12.58
N PHE A 189 18.24 -7.58 -13.45
CA PHE A 189 18.08 -8.21 -14.75
C PHE A 189 19.31 -8.00 -15.63
N ALA A 190 19.82 -6.77 -15.68
CA ALA A 190 21.04 -6.41 -16.40
C ALA A 190 22.26 -7.16 -15.84
N LYS A 191 22.41 -7.23 -14.51
CA LYS A 191 23.47 -7.98 -13.84
C LYS A 191 23.40 -9.48 -14.15
N LEU A 192 22.22 -10.09 -14.05
CA LEU A 192 22.00 -11.51 -14.38
C LEU A 192 22.31 -11.82 -15.85
N ARG A 193 22.02 -10.86 -16.75
CA ARG A 193 22.33 -10.98 -18.17
C ARG A 193 23.83 -10.80 -18.46
N ALA A 194 24.48 -9.83 -17.80
CA ALA A 194 25.91 -9.55 -17.91
C ALA A 194 26.77 -10.70 -17.40
N ASP A 195 26.41 -11.29 -16.25
CA ASP A 195 27.08 -12.46 -15.66
C ASP A 195 26.93 -13.73 -16.51
N ARG A 196 26.23 -13.66 -17.66
CA ARG A 196 25.84 -14.80 -18.50
C ARG A 196 25.22 -15.93 -17.68
N ARG A 197 24.58 -15.65 -16.52
CA ARG A 197 23.84 -16.65 -15.74
C ARG A 197 22.63 -17.20 -16.49
N ASN A 198 22.23 -16.51 -17.56
CA ASN A 198 21.24 -16.96 -18.53
C ASN A 198 21.83 -17.89 -19.62
N SER A 199 23.16 -17.96 -19.71
CA SER A 199 23.89 -18.80 -20.67
C SER A 199 24.54 -19.99 -19.96
N TYR A 200 24.40 -21.15 -20.58
CA TYR A 200 24.68 -22.46 -20.03
C TYR A 200 26.15 -22.63 -19.60
N ARG A 201 26.41 -23.27 -18.44
CA ARG A 201 27.77 -23.73 -18.06
C ARG A 201 28.23 -24.77 -19.08
N ARG A 202 29.01 -24.35 -20.09
CA ARG A 202 29.74 -25.24 -20.99
C ARG A 202 30.92 -25.86 -20.23
N SER A 203 30.68 -26.89 -19.44
CA SER A 203 31.74 -27.71 -18.84
C SER A 203 31.56 -29.20 -19.20
N LEU A 204 31.10 -29.50 -20.41
CA LEU A 204 30.96 -30.86 -20.91
C LEU A 204 32.07 -31.15 -21.94
N THR A 205 32.68 -32.32 -21.79
CA THR A 205 33.67 -32.86 -22.72
C THR A 205 33.06 -33.11 -24.10
N PRO A 206 33.86 -33.19 -25.18
CA PRO A 206 33.35 -33.40 -26.55
C PRO A 206 32.43 -34.63 -26.68
N ALA A 207 32.72 -35.70 -25.94
CA ALA A 207 31.92 -36.93 -25.92
C ALA A 207 30.56 -36.79 -25.21
N GLN A 208 30.43 -35.85 -24.25
CA GLN A 208 29.16 -35.60 -23.57
C GLN A 208 28.20 -34.73 -24.41
N LYS A 209 28.74 -33.92 -25.34
CA LYS A 209 27.92 -33.09 -26.25
C LYS A 209 27.09 -33.94 -27.20
N THR A 210 27.65 -35.02 -27.76
CA THR A 210 26.98 -35.88 -28.75
C THR A 210 25.74 -36.60 -28.21
N PHE A 211 25.69 -36.92 -26.90
CA PHE A 211 24.57 -37.65 -26.30
C PHE A 211 23.56 -36.75 -25.57
N LEU A 212 24.01 -35.62 -25.01
CA LEU A 212 23.16 -34.73 -24.22
C LEU A 212 22.57 -33.56 -25.03
N GLU A 213 23.00 -33.31 -26.26
CA GLU A 213 22.52 -32.18 -27.09
C GLU A 213 21.00 -32.12 -27.23
N ARG A 214 20.32 -33.27 -27.45
CA ARG A 214 18.85 -33.34 -27.57
C ARG A 214 18.11 -33.20 -26.24
N GLN A 215 18.71 -33.62 -25.11
CA GLN A 215 18.12 -33.44 -23.77
C GLN A 215 18.37 -32.02 -23.20
N LEU A 216 19.34 -31.29 -23.76
CA LEU A 216 19.77 -29.95 -23.39
C LEU A 216 19.24 -28.84 -24.31
N ALA A 217 18.12 -29.08 -25.03
CA ALA A 217 17.42 -28.01 -25.74
C ALA A 217 17.18 -26.81 -24.81
N GLN A 218 17.72 -25.63 -25.18
CA GLN A 218 17.58 -24.29 -24.58
C GLN A 218 16.69 -24.14 -23.32
N ARG A 219 17.03 -24.81 -22.22
CA ARG A 219 16.23 -24.73 -20.98
C ARG A 219 16.77 -23.58 -20.13
N MET A 220 16.00 -22.49 -20.05
CA MET A 220 16.27 -21.38 -19.14
C MET A 220 16.51 -21.92 -17.71
N PRO A 221 17.55 -21.45 -16.99
CA PRO A 221 17.82 -21.89 -15.62
C PRO A 221 16.60 -21.72 -14.71
N ARG A 222 16.35 -22.70 -13.83
CA ARG A 222 15.20 -22.68 -12.92
C ARG A 222 15.21 -21.44 -12.02
N SER A 223 16.37 -20.95 -11.60
CA SER A 223 16.53 -19.72 -10.80
C SER A 223 16.11 -18.47 -11.57
N TYR A 224 16.48 -18.35 -12.83
CA TYR A 224 16.08 -17.24 -13.70
C TYR A 224 14.56 -17.24 -13.93
N ARG A 225 13.96 -18.41 -14.14
CA ARG A 225 12.49 -18.52 -14.26
C ARG A 225 11.77 -18.10 -12.98
N ARG A 226 12.29 -18.48 -11.80
CA ARG A 226 11.75 -18.03 -10.50
C ARG A 226 11.82 -16.51 -10.34
N PHE A 227 12.93 -15.93 -10.76
CA PHE A 227 13.13 -14.49 -10.73
C PHE A 227 12.14 -13.76 -11.64
N LEU A 228 11.91 -14.23 -12.87
CA LEU A 228 10.89 -13.65 -13.75
C LEU A 228 9.47 -13.75 -13.17
N TRP A 229 9.13 -14.86 -12.50
CA TRP A 229 7.86 -14.99 -11.80
C TRP A 229 7.74 -14.01 -10.63
N PHE A 230 8.82 -13.80 -9.87
CA PHE A 230 8.86 -12.78 -8.82
C PHE A 230 8.64 -11.37 -9.40
N LEU A 231 9.32 -11.02 -10.50
CA LEU A 231 9.07 -9.75 -11.20
C LEU A 231 7.63 -9.62 -11.70
N GLY A 232 7.03 -10.72 -12.18
CA GLY A 232 5.63 -10.75 -12.58
C GLY A 232 4.67 -10.46 -11.43
N VAL A 233 4.94 -11.00 -10.24
CA VAL A 233 4.14 -10.70 -9.03
C VAL A 233 4.32 -9.24 -8.59
N GLN A 234 5.55 -8.72 -8.66
CA GLN A 234 5.80 -7.30 -8.39
C GLN A 234 5.02 -6.40 -9.36
N ALA A 235 5.03 -6.72 -10.66
CA ALA A 235 4.25 -5.97 -11.65
C ALA A 235 2.74 -6.05 -11.37
N LEU A 236 2.23 -7.23 -10.99
CA LEU A 236 0.83 -7.41 -10.63
C LEU A 236 0.43 -6.57 -9.41
N ALA A 237 1.31 -6.48 -8.41
CA ALA A 237 1.10 -5.65 -7.23
C ALA A 237 1.07 -4.15 -7.54
N LEU A 238 1.91 -3.67 -8.47
CA LEU A 238 1.88 -2.29 -8.94
C LEU A 238 0.60 -2.00 -9.75
N VAL A 239 0.20 -2.92 -10.63
CA VAL A 239 -1.06 -2.82 -11.39
C VAL A 239 -2.27 -2.75 -10.45
N ALA A 240 -2.25 -3.48 -9.32
CA ALA A 240 -3.32 -3.42 -8.33
C ALA A 240 -3.54 -2.00 -7.77
N LEU A 241 -2.46 -1.25 -7.52
CA LEU A 241 -2.56 0.14 -7.06
C LEU A 241 -3.11 1.07 -8.15
N ILE A 242 -2.64 0.93 -9.40
CA ILE A 242 -3.16 1.72 -10.53
C ILE A 242 -4.66 1.45 -10.73
N ILE A 243 -5.08 0.19 -10.68
CA ILE A 243 -6.50 -0.18 -10.76
C ILE A 243 -7.26 0.44 -9.60
N GLY A 244 -6.74 0.38 -8.37
CA GLY A 244 -7.36 1.01 -7.21
C GLY A 244 -7.54 2.51 -7.38
N GLN A 245 -6.54 3.21 -7.90
CA GLN A 245 -6.60 4.64 -8.18
C GLN A 245 -7.66 4.97 -9.24
N GLY A 246 -7.66 4.25 -10.36
CA GLY A 246 -8.68 4.41 -11.40
C GLY A 246 -10.08 4.12 -10.88
N PHE A 247 -10.23 3.07 -10.06
CA PHE A 247 -11.49 2.69 -9.45
C PHE A 247 -12.02 3.77 -8.50
N ALA A 248 -11.16 4.31 -7.63
CA ALA A 248 -11.51 5.38 -6.72
C ALA A 248 -11.84 6.69 -7.46
N ALA A 249 -11.14 7.00 -8.55
CA ALA A 249 -11.45 8.16 -9.39
C ALA A 249 -12.84 8.04 -10.02
N VAL A 250 -13.17 6.88 -10.59
CA VAL A 250 -14.52 6.61 -11.13
C VAL A 250 -15.56 6.76 -10.02
N TYR A 251 -15.35 6.13 -8.87
CA TYR A 251 -16.25 6.22 -7.72
C TYR A 251 -16.45 7.66 -7.23
N LEU A 252 -15.42 8.52 -7.24
CA LEU A 252 -15.59 9.91 -6.83
C LEU A 252 -16.33 10.74 -7.89
N SER A 253 -16.15 10.41 -9.18
CA SER A 253 -16.80 11.12 -10.29
C SER A 253 -18.29 10.83 -10.42
N THR A 254 -18.76 9.66 -9.95
CA THR A 254 -20.16 9.23 -10.07
C THR A 254 -20.99 9.50 -8.81
N LEU A 255 -20.48 10.31 -7.87
CA LEU A 255 -21.28 10.77 -6.74
C LEU A 255 -22.44 11.66 -7.24
N PRO A 256 -23.65 11.58 -6.65
CA PRO A 256 -24.05 10.83 -5.46
C PRO A 256 -24.56 9.39 -5.71
N HIS A 257 -24.06 8.39 -4.98
CA HIS A 257 -24.51 6.99 -5.09
C HIS A 257 -25.70 6.63 -4.20
N ASN A 258 -26.54 5.71 -4.67
CA ASN A 258 -27.49 4.98 -3.82
C ASN A 258 -26.76 3.86 -3.02
N ASN A 259 -27.39 3.34 -1.95
CA ASN A 259 -26.82 2.29 -1.08
C ASN A 259 -26.38 1.04 -1.87
N LEU A 260 -27.16 0.64 -2.87
CA LEU A 260 -26.87 -0.54 -3.70
C LEU A 260 -25.69 -0.33 -4.66
N GLU A 261 -25.58 0.87 -5.25
CA GLU A 261 -24.47 1.20 -6.13
C GLU A 261 -23.16 1.26 -5.33
N GLY A 262 -23.17 1.93 -4.17
CA GLY A 262 -22.03 1.94 -3.25
C GLY A 262 -21.59 0.54 -2.84
N LEU A 263 -22.55 -0.35 -2.55
CA LEU A 263 -22.28 -1.76 -2.24
C LEU A 263 -21.64 -2.49 -3.43
N PHE A 264 -22.13 -2.29 -4.65
CA PHE A 264 -21.57 -2.90 -5.86
C PHE A 264 -20.12 -2.49 -6.10
N TYR A 265 -19.80 -1.20 -5.95
CA TYR A 265 -18.42 -0.71 -6.04
C TYR A 265 -17.53 -1.39 -4.98
N VAL A 266 -17.97 -1.43 -3.73
CA VAL A 266 -17.21 -2.09 -2.65
C VAL A 266 -16.95 -3.57 -2.96
N TRP A 267 -17.95 -4.32 -3.41
CA TRP A 267 -17.80 -5.75 -3.70
C TRP A 267 -16.98 -6.04 -4.95
N SER A 268 -17.07 -5.20 -5.96
CA SER A 268 -16.23 -5.30 -7.16
C SER A 268 -14.77 -5.11 -6.78
N TRP A 269 -14.45 -4.12 -5.95
CA TRP A 269 -13.09 -3.93 -5.43
C TRP A 269 -12.61 -5.09 -4.56
N ILE A 270 -13.46 -5.58 -3.65
CA ILE A 270 -13.18 -6.78 -2.84
C ILE A 270 -12.83 -7.96 -3.75
N ALA A 271 -13.63 -8.23 -4.78
CA ALA A 271 -13.41 -9.33 -5.70
C ALA A 271 -12.09 -9.16 -6.47
N THR A 272 -11.82 -7.97 -6.99
CA THR A 272 -10.58 -7.66 -7.73
C THR A 272 -9.34 -7.89 -6.86
N VAL A 273 -9.27 -7.33 -5.65
CA VAL A 273 -8.09 -7.48 -4.78
C VAL A 273 -7.90 -8.93 -4.34
N ASN A 274 -8.99 -9.64 -4.01
CA ASN A 274 -8.90 -11.05 -3.64
C ASN A 274 -8.44 -11.94 -4.80
N LEU A 275 -8.87 -11.65 -6.04
CA LEU A 275 -8.40 -12.35 -7.23
C LEU A 275 -6.90 -12.11 -7.45
N LEU A 276 -6.44 -10.85 -7.35
CA LEU A 276 -5.03 -10.50 -7.49
C LEU A 276 -4.16 -11.13 -6.40
N ASN A 277 -4.66 -11.17 -5.16
CA ASN A 277 -4.02 -11.85 -4.05
C ASN A 277 -3.91 -13.37 -4.29
N ALA A 278 -5.00 -14.00 -4.77
CA ALA A 278 -5.01 -15.43 -5.07
C ALA A 278 -4.05 -15.80 -6.22
N VAL A 279 -4.02 -15.00 -7.29
CA VAL A 279 -3.08 -15.18 -8.42
C VAL A 279 -1.64 -15.00 -7.94
N SER A 280 -1.36 -13.93 -7.21
CA SER A 280 -0.03 -13.66 -6.65
C SER A 280 0.44 -14.78 -5.72
N GLY A 281 -0.44 -15.22 -4.81
CA GLY A 281 -0.18 -16.32 -3.89
C GLY A 281 0.10 -17.64 -4.62
N TRP A 282 -0.66 -17.94 -5.68
CA TRP A 282 -0.40 -19.12 -6.51
C TRP A 282 0.97 -19.07 -7.20
N ILE A 283 1.37 -17.91 -7.75
CA ILE A 283 2.69 -17.74 -8.36
C ILE A 283 3.79 -17.89 -7.31
N LEU A 284 3.65 -17.24 -6.16
CA LEU A 284 4.66 -17.27 -5.09
C LEU A 284 4.82 -18.67 -4.49
N LEU A 285 3.72 -19.39 -4.27
CA LEU A 285 3.75 -20.74 -3.70
C LEU A 285 4.30 -21.77 -4.71
N ARG A 286 3.74 -21.82 -5.94
CA ARG A 286 4.08 -22.89 -6.90
C ARG A 286 5.33 -22.60 -7.72
N LYS A 287 5.56 -21.34 -8.12
CA LYS A 287 6.65 -20.97 -9.03
C LYS A 287 7.87 -20.49 -8.27
N VAL A 288 7.72 -19.50 -7.40
CA VAL A 288 8.85 -18.89 -6.66
C VAL A 288 9.30 -19.76 -5.48
N ARG A 289 8.35 -20.39 -4.78
CA ARG A 289 8.55 -21.25 -3.59
C ARG A 289 9.21 -20.51 -2.42
N SER A 290 8.69 -19.32 -2.09
CA SER A 290 9.16 -18.51 -0.96
C SER A 290 8.00 -18.17 -0.02
N GLN A 291 8.08 -18.64 1.23
CA GLN A 291 7.07 -18.37 2.26
C GLN A 291 7.13 -16.92 2.75
N ALA A 292 8.33 -16.38 2.98
CA ALA A 292 8.50 -14.98 3.38
C ALA A 292 7.91 -14.00 2.35
N LEU A 293 8.09 -14.27 1.05
CA LEU A 293 7.46 -13.45 0.01
C LEU A 293 5.96 -13.65 -0.04
N LEU A 294 5.45 -14.88 0.14
CA LEU A 294 4.01 -15.12 0.21
C LEU A 294 3.37 -14.31 1.35
N PHE A 295 3.99 -14.31 2.53
CA PHE A 295 3.56 -13.55 3.70
C PHE A 295 3.47 -12.06 3.41
N ILE A 296 4.54 -11.45 2.87
CA ILE A 296 4.57 -10.00 2.63
C ILE A 296 3.62 -9.56 1.52
N PHE A 297 3.45 -10.34 0.44
CA PHE A 297 2.51 -10.00 -0.62
C PHE A 297 1.06 -10.16 -0.18
N ARG A 298 0.73 -11.20 0.61
CA ARG A 298 -0.59 -11.30 1.24
C ARG A 298 -0.87 -10.09 2.11
N PHE A 299 0.08 -9.70 2.95
CA PHE A 299 -0.03 -8.52 3.79
C PHE A 299 -0.24 -7.24 2.97
N TYR A 300 0.52 -7.07 1.88
CA TYR A 300 0.37 -5.96 0.94
C TYR A 300 -1.04 -5.89 0.35
N PHE A 301 -1.57 -6.99 -0.19
CA PHE A 301 -2.92 -6.97 -0.76
C PHE A 301 -4.00 -6.72 0.30
N PHE A 302 -3.84 -7.22 1.51
CA PHE A 302 -4.75 -6.90 2.61
C PHE A 302 -4.66 -5.42 3.02
N LEU A 303 -3.47 -4.82 3.04
CA LEU A 303 -3.31 -3.38 3.24
C LEU A 303 -4.00 -2.58 2.14
N VAL A 304 -3.76 -2.91 0.87
CA VAL A 304 -4.40 -2.24 -0.27
C VAL A 304 -5.93 -2.35 -0.18
N TYR A 305 -6.45 -3.54 0.11
CA TYR A 305 -7.88 -3.74 0.33
C TYR A 305 -8.42 -2.78 1.42
N HIS A 306 -7.86 -2.82 2.63
CA HIS A 306 -8.39 -2.05 3.74
C HIS A 306 -8.16 -0.55 3.58
N VAL A 307 -7.01 -0.09 3.06
CA VAL A 307 -6.76 1.35 2.85
C VAL A 307 -7.80 1.95 1.91
N PHE A 308 -8.10 1.32 0.77
CA PHE A 308 -9.14 1.81 -0.14
C PHE A 308 -10.53 1.72 0.49
N TYR A 309 -10.83 0.61 1.17
CA TYR A 309 -12.10 0.42 1.88
C TYR A 309 -12.35 1.48 2.97
N ARG A 310 -11.33 1.82 3.78
CA ARG A 310 -11.44 2.86 4.82
C ARG A 310 -11.62 4.26 4.24
N ASN A 311 -10.95 4.58 3.15
CA ASN A 311 -11.11 5.90 2.55
C ASN A 311 -12.50 6.09 1.93
N LEU A 312 -13.16 5.02 1.46
CA LEU A 312 -14.58 5.09 1.11
C LEU A 312 -15.45 5.50 2.33
N PHE A 313 -15.04 5.19 3.56
CA PHE A 313 -15.78 5.55 4.78
C PHE A 313 -15.74 7.03 5.14
N ALA A 314 -14.74 7.77 4.67
CA ALA A 314 -14.68 9.21 4.90
C ALA A 314 -15.92 9.95 4.36
N ARG A 315 -16.69 9.30 3.49
CA ARG A 315 -17.94 9.81 2.88
C ARG A 315 -19.15 8.93 3.19
N LEU A 316 -19.28 8.42 4.42
CA LEU A 316 -20.44 7.67 4.90
C LEU A 316 -21.68 8.56 5.09
N ARG A 317 -22.77 8.30 4.36
CA ARG A 317 -23.96 9.20 4.33
C ARG A 317 -24.84 9.04 5.55
N SER A 318 -24.86 7.86 6.14
CA SER A 318 -25.76 7.56 7.24
C SER A 318 -25.16 6.56 8.24
N PRO A 319 -25.62 6.60 9.51
CA PRO A 319 -25.31 5.58 10.50
C PRO A 319 -25.72 4.17 10.06
N ASP A 320 -26.80 4.04 9.30
CA ASP A 320 -27.28 2.74 8.81
C ASP A 320 -26.29 2.10 7.84
N GLN A 321 -25.69 2.88 6.94
CA GLN A 321 -24.62 2.39 6.06
C GLN A 321 -23.45 1.85 6.88
N ALA A 322 -23.06 2.55 7.95
CA ALA A 322 -22.00 2.09 8.85
C ALA A 322 -22.38 0.77 9.55
N ALA A 323 -23.63 0.62 10.01
CA ALA A 323 -24.11 -0.60 10.63
C ALA A 323 -24.10 -1.80 9.66
N TYR A 324 -24.60 -1.62 8.43
CA TYR A 324 -24.61 -2.69 7.42
C TYR A 324 -23.19 -3.14 7.06
N ILE A 325 -22.30 -2.20 6.84
CA ILE A 325 -20.89 -2.47 6.50
C ILE A 325 -20.19 -3.22 7.64
N THR A 326 -20.42 -2.80 8.89
CA THR A 326 -19.83 -3.43 10.09
C THR A 326 -20.34 -4.85 10.27
N LEU A 327 -21.67 -5.03 10.19
CA LEU A 327 -22.31 -6.32 10.40
C LEU A 327 -21.88 -7.32 9.32
N LEU A 328 -21.81 -6.88 8.07
CA LEU A 328 -21.36 -7.69 6.96
C LEU A 328 -19.87 -8.08 7.09
N SER A 329 -18.99 -7.12 7.36
CA SER A 329 -17.55 -7.37 7.54
C SER A 329 -17.28 -8.33 8.70
N SER A 330 -17.93 -8.09 9.85
CA SER A 330 -17.75 -8.91 11.07
C SER A 330 -18.32 -10.33 10.89
N SER A 331 -19.48 -10.47 10.23
CA SER A 331 -20.10 -11.77 9.96
C SER A 331 -19.24 -12.60 9.01
N VAL A 332 -18.68 -11.98 7.96
CA VAL A 332 -17.74 -12.65 7.08
C VAL A 332 -16.53 -13.14 7.88
N VAL A 333 -15.92 -12.33 8.73
CA VAL A 333 -14.72 -12.76 9.48
C VAL A 333 -15.01 -13.92 10.44
N ILE A 334 -16.07 -13.81 11.25
CA ILE A 334 -16.41 -14.81 12.27
C ILE A 334 -16.87 -16.13 11.66
N VAL A 335 -17.57 -16.10 10.52
CA VAL A 335 -18.15 -17.30 9.90
C VAL A 335 -17.24 -17.85 8.80
N TRP A 336 -16.83 -17.01 7.85
CA TRP A 336 -16.12 -17.47 6.64
C TRP A 336 -14.76 -18.07 6.94
N TYR A 337 -13.94 -17.45 7.80
CA TYR A 337 -12.60 -17.97 8.07
C TYR A 337 -12.64 -19.35 8.74
N PRO A 338 -13.40 -19.56 9.82
CA PRO A 338 -13.57 -20.89 10.39
C PRO A 338 -14.16 -21.91 9.40
N VAL A 339 -15.17 -21.52 8.61
CA VAL A 339 -15.75 -22.43 7.59
C VAL A 339 -14.70 -22.80 6.53
N SER A 340 -13.89 -21.84 6.08
CA SER A 340 -12.85 -22.05 5.08
C SER A 340 -11.73 -22.98 5.57
N MET A 341 -11.49 -23.07 6.89
CA MET A 341 -10.53 -23.99 7.50
C MET A 341 -11.08 -25.42 7.68
N SER A 342 -12.39 -25.62 7.52
CA SER A 342 -13.02 -26.91 7.74
C SER A 342 -12.47 -28.00 6.81
N LYS A 343 -12.45 -29.23 7.31
CA LYS A 343 -12.06 -30.41 6.50
C LYS A 343 -12.97 -30.59 5.29
N THR A 344 -14.25 -30.24 5.40
CA THR A 344 -15.22 -30.31 4.30
C THR A 344 -14.84 -29.34 3.18
N PHE A 345 -14.56 -28.08 3.52
CA PHE A 345 -14.16 -27.08 2.53
C PHE A 345 -12.82 -27.45 1.88
N TRP A 346 -11.84 -27.93 2.66
CA TRP A 346 -10.58 -28.45 2.13
C TRP A 346 -10.79 -29.62 1.17
N ARG A 347 -11.67 -30.59 1.47
CA ARG A 347 -11.99 -31.71 0.57
C ARG A 347 -12.62 -31.24 -0.74
N LEU A 348 -13.57 -30.29 -0.66
CA LEU A 348 -14.19 -29.69 -1.84
C LEU A 348 -13.16 -28.98 -2.71
N LEU A 349 -12.28 -28.19 -2.09
CA LEU A 349 -11.22 -27.47 -2.79
C LEU A 349 -10.20 -28.43 -3.41
N ARG A 350 -9.83 -29.49 -2.70
CA ARG A 350 -8.95 -30.56 -3.20
C ARG A 350 -9.54 -31.25 -4.42
N TRP A 351 -10.84 -31.56 -4.38
CA TRP A 351 -11.55 -32.18 -5.50
C TRP A 351 -11.68 -31.22 -6.71
N GLY A 352 -12.08 -29.97 -6.48
CA GLY A 352 -12.34 -29.01 -7.57
C GLY A 352 -11.09 -28.39 -8.21
N THR A 353 -10.04 -28.13 -7.43
CA THR A 353 -8.85 -27.38 -7.90
C THR A 353 -7.57 -28.22 -7.98
N GLY A 354 -7.60 -29.48 -7.51
CA GLY A 354 -6.41 -30.32 -7.41
C GLY A 354 -5.40 -29.78 -6.39
N LEU A 355 -5.88 -29.36 -5.22
CA LEU A 355 -5.02 -28.88 -4.13
C LEU A 355 -4.12 -30.03 -3.62
N GLU A 356 -2.80 -29.85 -3.70
CA GLU A 356 -1.81 -30.84 -3.25
C GLU A 356 -1.47 -30.73 -1.75
N LEU A 357 -1.86 -29.64 -1.09
CA LEU A 357 -1.55 -29.38 0.32
C LEU A 357 -2.36 -30.27 1.26
N ASP A 358 -1.66 -30.80 2.27
CA ASP A 358 -2.29 -31.51 3.37
C ASP A 358 -3.16 -30.56 4.21
N TRP A 359 -4.19 -31.11 4.86
CA TRP A 359 -5.10 -30.32 5.70
C TRP A 359 -4.41 -29.44 6.75
N PRO A 360 -3.43 -29.94 7.55
CA PRO A 360 -2.75 -29.10 8.55
C PRO A 360 -2.01 -27.91 7.91
N GLU A 361 -1.34 -28.10 6.79
CA GLU A 361 -0.65 -27.03 6.07
C GLU A 361 -1.64 -26.02 5.48
N TYR A 362 -2.75 -26.50 4.94
CA TYR A 362 -3.85 -25.66 4.44
C TYR A 362 -4.47 -24.81 5.56
N ALA A 363 -4.81 -25.44 6.70
CA ALA A 363 -5.38 -24.76 7.85
C ALA A 363 -4.41 -23.73 8.45
N ALA A 364 -3.11 -24.07 8.54
CA ALA A 364 -2.07 -23.15 8.96
C ALA A 364 -1.95 -21.94 8.01
N SER A 365 -1.95 -22.17 6.69
CA SER A 365 -1.93 -21.08 5.71
C SER A 365 -3.17 -20.19 5.79
N LYS A 366 -4.35 -20.74 6.11
CA LYS A 366 -5.56 -19.94 6.33
C LYS A 366 -5.51 -19.16 7.64
N GLY A 367 -4.89 -19.74 8.68
CA GLY A 367 -4.63 -19.07 9.94
C GLY A 367 -3.69 -17.88 9.78
N GLU A 368 -2.63 -18.03 8.99
CA GLU A 368 -1.73 -16.93 8.63
C GLU A 368 -2.46 -15.82 7.86
N GLU A 369 -3.32 -16.17 6.91
CA GLU A 369 -4.16 -15.18 6.20
C GLU A 369 -5.06 -14.39 7.16
N LEU A 370 -5.67 -15.05 8.15
CA LEU A 370 -6.46 -14.37 9.18
C LEU A 370 -5.59 -13.47 10.07
N TYR A 371 -4.39 -13.90 10.44
CA TYR A 371 -3.45 -13.08 11.19
C TYR A 371 -3.07 -11.79 10.43
N LEU A 372 -2.69 -11.93 9.16
CA LEU A 372 -2.30 -10.82 8.30
C LEU A 372 -3.46 -9.85 8.02
N ARG A 373 -4.67 -10.40 7.83
CA ARG A 373 -5.88 -9.60 7.71
C ARG A 373 -6.06 -8.71 8.95
N ASN A 374 -6.09 -9.29 10.14
CA ASN A 374 -6.33 -8.54 11.37
C ASN A 374 -5.20 -7.52 11.63
N LEU A 375 -3.96 -7.84 11.26
CA LEU A 375 -2.85 -6.88 11.33
C LEU A 375 -3.09 -5.69 10.40
N SER A 376 -3.47 -5.94 9.15
CA SER A 376 -3.75 -4.88 8.18
C SER A 376 -4.96 -4.02 8.57
N GLU A 377 -6.01 -4.62 9.15
CA GLU A 377 -7.17 -3.90 9.69
C GLU A 377 -6.73 -2.88 10.74
N ALA A 378 -5.88 -3.29 11.69
CA ALA A 378 -5.36 -2.41 12.74
C ALA A 378 -4.47 -1.29 12.18
N VAL A 379 -3.53 -1.60 11.29
CA VAL A 379 -2.62 -0.60 10.68
C VAL A 379 -3.43 0.46 9.94
N THR A 380 -4.34 0.04 9.07
CA THR A 380 -5.06 0.95 8.19
C THR A 380 -6.10 1.77 8.93
N MET A 381 -6.78 1.19 9.93
CA MET A 381 -7.76 1.92 10.73
C MET A 381 -7.10 2.99 11.59
N ILE A 382 -6.00 2.66 12.27
CA ILE A 382 -5.27 3.65 13.06
C ILE A 382 -4.75 4.75 12.16
N ALA A 383 -4.06 4.40 11.07
CA ALA A 383 -3.57 5.38 10.11
C ALA A 383 -4.70 6.32 9.65
N PHE A 384 -5.87 5.77 9.30
CA PHE A 384 -7.04 6.53 8.88
C PHE A 384 -7.57 7.48 9.95
N ILE A 385 -7.74 7.03 11.21
CA ILE A 385 -8.18 7.90 12.32
C ILE A 385 -7.18 9.04 12.55
N GLY A 386 -5.88 8.73 12.46
CA GLY A 386 -4.85 9.75 12.57
C GLY A 386 -4.87 10.73 11.41
N TRP A 387 -5.03 10.28 10.16
CA TRP A 387 -5.19 11.17 9.00
C TRP A 387 -6.42 12.05 9.13
N LEU A 388 -7.55 11.48 9.52
CA LEU A 388 -8.80 12.20 9.71
C LEU A 388 -8.63 13.32 10.75
N THR A 389 -7.87 13.09 11.82
CA THR A 389 -7.62 14.11 12.85
C THR A 389 -6.56 15.13 12.40
N ILE A 390 -5.40 14.66 11.91
CA ILE A 390 -4.24 15.49 11.56
C ILE A 390 -4.53 16.36 10.34
N LEU A 391 -5.20 15.84 9.31
CA LEU A 391 -5.45 16.57 8.07
C LEU A 391 -6.69 17.47 8.18
N HIS A 392 -7.65 17.14 9.04
CA HIS A 392 -8.78 18.02 9.31
C HIS A 392 -8.39 19.24 10.16
N LEU A 393 -7.63 19.01 11.25
CA LEU A 393 -7.25 20.06 12.20
C LEU A 393 -5.88 20.70 11.91
N GLY A 394 -5.10 20.10 11.01
CA GLY A 394 -3.72 20.52 10.75
C GLY A 394 -3.57 21.57 9.65
N PRO A 395 -2.32 22.02 9.43
CA PRO A 395 -2.00 23.08 8.48
C PRO A 395 -2.28 22.69 7.02
N ASN A 396 -2.26 21.39 6.72
CA ASN A 396 -2.41 20.86 5.37
C ASN A 396 -3.88 20.65 4.93
N ARG A 397 -4.85 21.16 5.70
CA ARG A 397 -6.28 20.99 5.42
C ARG A 397 -6.64 21.37 3.98
N ALA A 398 -6.10 22.49 3.48
CA ALA A 398 -6.43 23.03 2.16
C ALA A 398 -5.94 22.15 0.99
N ILE A 399 -4.85 21.40 1.21
CA ILE A 399 -4.26 20.49 0.22
C ILE A 399 -4.98 19.15 0.21
N TYR A 400 -5.67 18.81 1.31
CA TYR A 400 -6.43 17.58 1.48
C TYR A 400 -7.94 17.86 1.62
N PRO A 401 -8.60 18.33 0.54
CA PRO A 401 -10.05 18.58 0.57
C PRO A 401 -10.89 17.34 0.83
N PHE A 402 -10.29 16.15 0.71
CA PHE A 402 -10.93 14.91 1.11
C PHE A 402 -11.30 14.86 2.60
N PHE A 403 -10.60 15.61 3.46
CA PHE A 403 -10.80 15.66 4.92
C PHE A 403 -11.33 17.03 5.42
N LEU A 404 -11.70 17.94 4.50
CA LEU A 404 -12.33 19.23 4.80
C LEU A 404 -13.85 19.03 4.96
N PHE A 405 -14.31 18.69 6.16
CA PHE A 405 -15.72 18.47 6.52
C PHE A 405 -16.50 19.80 6.71
N ASP A 406 -16.34 20.76 5.80
CA ASP A 406 -16.71 22.18 6.04
C ASP A 406 -18.15 22.53 5.62
N ASN A 407 -18.81 21.70 4.83
CA ASN A 407 -20.15 22.00 4.32
C ASN A 407 -21.23 21.60 5.35
N ARG A 408 -21.92 22.60 5.94
CA ARG A 408 -22.97 22.38 6.95
C ARG A 408 -24.20 21.63 6.42
N PHE A 409 -24.41 21.64 5.10
CA PHE A 409 -25.53 20.95 4.46
C PHE A 409 -25.17 19.53 4.01
N ASP A 410 -23.91 19.12 4.22
CA ASP A 410 -23.46 17.78 3.91
C ASP A 410 -23.69 16.85 5.12
N PRO A 411 -24.36 15.70 4.98
CA PRO A 411 -24.47 14.72 6.05
C PRO A 411 -23.11 14.22 6.59
N TYR A 412 -22.01 14.40 5.85
CA TYR A 412 -20.65 14.00 6.27
C TYR A 412 -20.03 14.99 7.27
N THR A 413 -20.33 14.82 8.56
CA THR A 413 -19.64 15.59 9.60
C THR A 413 -18.41 14.87 10.14
N TYR A 414 -17.36 15.62 10.49
CA TYR A 414 -16.16 15.08 11.14
C TYR A 414 -16.50 14.20 12.36
N ARG A 415 -17.43 14.68 13.21
CA ARG A 415 -17.87 13.96 14.41
C ARG A 415 -18.52 12.62 14.07
N LEU A 416 -19.37 12.58 13.05
CA LEU A 416 -20.01 11.35 12.61
C LEU A 416 -18.96 10.36 12.08
N THR A 417 -18.07 10.80 11.19
CA THR A 417 -17.06 9.94 10.57
C THR A 417 -16.07 9.38 11.61
N LEU A 418 -15.61 10.22 12.55
CA LEU A 418 -14.72 9.79 13.62
C LEU A 418 -15.39 8.78 14.56
N THR A 419 -16.60 9.09 15.04
CA THR A 419 -17.34 8.20 15.97
C THR A 419 -17.71 6.89 15.30
N ALA A 420 -18.21 6.92 14.06
CA ALA A 420 -18.49 5.71 13.28
C ALA A 420 -17.23 4.87 13.07
N SER A 421 -16.10 5.49 12.71
CA SER A 421 -14.83 4.77 12.50
C SER A 421 -14.32 4.11 13.78
N LEU A 422 -14.45 4.77 14.94
CA LEU A 422 -14.08 4.20 16.24
C LEU A 422 -14.97 3.01 16.61
N VAL A 423 -16.29 3.11 16.39
CA VAL A 423 -17.24 2.01 16.65
C VAL A 423 -16.97 0.83 15.73
N ILE A 424 -16.76 1.08 14.43
CA ILE A 424 -16.36 0.05 13.46
C ILE A 424 -15.08 -0.63 13.93
N TYR A 425 -14.08 0.14 14.35
CA TYR A 425 -12.81 -0.43 14.78
C TYR A 425 -12.97 -1.33 16.02
N ALA A 426 -13.74 -0.87 17.01
CA ALA A 426 -14.04 -1.67 18.19
C ALA A 426 -14.75 -2.99 17.81
N ALA A 427 -15.73 -2.94 16.90
CA ALA A 427 -16.43 -4.13 16.40
C ALA A 427 -15.50 -5.08 15.64
N GLU A 428 -14.56 -4.56 14.86
CA GLU A 428 -13.55 -5.36 14.14
C GLU A 428 -12.55 -6.03 15.08
N LEU A 429 -12.13 -5.35 16.15
CA LEU A 429 -11.27 -5.95 17.18
C LEU A 429 -11.99 -7.09 17.90
N VAL A 430 -13.26 -6.89 18.24
CA VAL A 430 -14.09 -7.93 18.89
C VAL A 430 -14.33 -9.11 17.94
N SER A 431 -14.72 -8.85 16.69
CA SER A 431 -14.96 -9.92 15.71
C SER A 431 -13.68 -10.69 15.37
N SER A 432 -12.55 -10.00 15.26
CA SER A 432 -11.22 -10.61 15.13
C SER A 432 -10.86 -11.51 16.32
N TRP A 433 -11.16 -11.07 17.54
CA TRP A 433 -10.92 -11.86 18.75
C TRP A 433 -11.81 -13.10 18.79
N LEU A 434 -13.11 -12.95 18.50
CA LEU A 434 -14.05 -14.06 18.41
C LEU A 434 -13.64 -15.08 17.33
N ALA A 435 -13.27 -14.62 16.13
CA ALA A 435 -12.85 -15.51 15.05
C ALA A 435 -11.62 -16.36 15.45
N ARG A 436 -10.65 -15.77 16.17
CA ARG A 436 -9.49 -16.51 16.69
C ARG A 436 -9.89 -17.57 17.72
N ILE A 437 -10.83 -17.26 18.61
CA ILE A 437 -11.35 -18.23 19.58
C ILE A 437 -12.06 -19.37 18.84
N VAL A 438 -12.91 -19.06 17.87
CA VAL A 438 -13.61 -20.09 17.07
C VAL A 438 -12.61 -20.99 16.34
N CYS A 439 -11.57 -20.41 15.70
CA CYS A 439 -10.52 -21.19 15.05
C CYS A 439 -9.75 -22.08 16.03
N TRP A 440 -9.46 -21.58 17.23
CA TRP A 440 -8.75 -22.33 18.27
C TRP A 440 -9.61 -23.49 18.81
N VAL A 441 -10.87 -23.22 19.17
CA VAL A 441 -11.79 -24.24 19.71
C VAL A 441 -12.15 -25.28 18.67
N ALA A 442 -12.44 -24.87 17.43
CA ALA A 442 -12.91 -25.78 16.38
C ALA A 442 -11.79 -26.64 15.77
N TYR A 443 -10.57 -26.09 15.65
CA TYR A 443 -9.49 -26.72 14.88
C TYR A 443 -8.16 -26.84 15.62
N GLY A 444 -8.03 -26.31 16.84
CA GLY A 444 -6.77 -26.28 17.58
C GLY A 444 -5.72 -25.34 16.96
N VAL A 445 -6.12 -24.43 16.09
CA VAL A 445 -5.21 -23.55 15.33
C VAL A 445 -5.01 -22.23 16.08
N ASP A 446 -3.80 -22.03 16.61
CA ASP A 446 -3.40 -20.74 17.18
C ASP A 446 -2.92 -19.78 16.08
N VAL A 447 -3.86 -18.97 15.61
CA VAL A 447 -3.66 -17.93 14.60
C VAL A 447 -2.54 -16.96 14.97
N THR A 448 -2.39 -16.61 16.25
CA THR A 448 -1.39 -15.62 16.68
C THR A 448 0.01 -16.23 16.61
N ASN A 449 0.18 -17.44 17.13
CA ASN A 449 1.48 -18.10 17.10
C ASN A 449 1.93 -18.46 15.68
N LEU A 450 1.00 -18.80 14.77
CA LEU A 450 1.33 -19.01 13.36
C LEU A 450 1.98 -17.77 12.72
N GLY A 451 1.41 -16.59 12.92
CA GLY A 451 1.99 -15.33 12.42
C GLY A 451 3.34 -15.00 13.07
N LEU A 452 3.47 -15.22 14.39
CA LEU A 452 4.73 -14.98 15.10
C LEU A 452 5.85 -15.93 14.68
N ASN A 453 5.52 -17.18 14.36
CA ASN A 453 6.51 -18.15 13.90
C ASN A 453 7.14 -17.70 12.57
N GLN A 454 6.37 -17.10 11.67
CA GLN A 454 6.91 -16.51 10.44
C GLN A 454 7.94 -15.40 10.73
N PHE A 455 7.65 -14.50 11.68
CA PHE A 455 8.61 -13.46 12.08
C PHE A 455 9.87 -14.01 12.77
N ARG A 456 9.75 -15.12 13.51
CA ARG A 456 10.89 -15.82 14.14
C ARG A 456 11.77 -16.53 13.11
N GLU A 457 11.15 -17.20 12.14
CA GLU A 457 11.83 -17.89 11.03
C GLU A 457 12.52 -16.90 10.08
N HIS A 458 11.92 -15.73 9.88
CA HIS A 458 12.41 -14.71 8.96
C HIS A 458 12.43 -13.32 9.64
N PRO A 459 13.49 -12.97 10.39
CA PRO A 459 13.60 -11.70 11.13
C PRO A 459 13.41 -10.44 10.27
N GLU A 460 13.86 -10.50 9.00
CA GLU A 460 13.74 -9.41 8.04
C GLU A 460 12.29 -9.06 7.69
N LEU A 461 11.32 -9.97 7.93
CA LEU A 461 9.90 -9.73 7.69
C LEU A 461 9.34 -8.58 8.52
N VAL A 462 9.84 -8.36 9.75
CA VAL A 462 9.31 -7.29 10.61
C VAL A 462 9.52 -5.93 9.95
N VAL A 463 10.73 -5.66 9.47
CA VAL A 463 11.07 -4.42 8.79
C VAL A 463 10.36 -4.34 7.44
N ALA A 464 10.29 -5.45 6.70
CA ALA A 464 9.55 -5.50 5.44
C ALA A 464 8.08 -5.12 5.64
N CYS A 465 7.41 -5.65 6.66
CA CYS A 465 6.02 -5.31 7.01
C CYS A 465 5.87 -3.82 7.35
N VAL A 466 6.76 -3.24 8.16
CA VAL A 466 6.72 -1.81 8.49
C VAL A 466 6.80 -0.96 7.24
N PHE A 467 7.79 -1.19 6.36
CA PHE A 467 7.94 -0.39 5.14
C PHE A 467 6.86 -0.67 4.09
N THR A 468 6.27 -1.87 4.07
CA THR A 468 5.10 -2.19 3.23
C THR A 468 3.89 -1.38 3.68
N SER A 469 3.64 -1.32 5.00
CA SER A 469 2.61 -0.45 5.58
C SER A 469 2.87 1.01 5.22
N CYS A 470 4.08 1.53 5.47
CA CYS A 470 4.42 2.92 5.12
C CYS A 470 4.18 3.20 3.64
N HIS A 471 4.63 2.31 2.74
CA HIS A 471 4.48 2.49 1.30
C HIS A 471 2.99 2.57 0.90
N VAL A 472 2.16 1.60 1.27
CA VAL A 472 0.73 1.60 0.91
C VAL A 472 -0.02 2.80 1.52
N LEU A 473 0.32 3.16 2.76
CA LEU A 473 -0.28 4.31 3.45
C LEU A 473 0.10 5.64 2.78
N SER A 474 1.38 5.82 2.44
CA SER A 474 1.87 7.02 1.73
C SER A 474 1.32 7.14 0.32
N ASP A 475 1.17 6.01 -0.39
CA ASP A 475 0.60 5.96 -1.74
C ASP A 475 -0.84 6.51 -1.76
N MET A 476 -1.66 6.12 -0.78
CA MET A 476 -3.02 6.63 -0.64
C MET A 476 -3.06 8.14 -0.34
N LEU A 477 -2.14 8.66 0.49
CA LEU A 477 -2.08 10.10 0.74
C LEU A 477 -1.63 10.89 -0.50
N LEU A 478 -0.72 10.34 -1.30
CA LEU A 478 -0.37 10.92 -2.61
C LEU A 478 -1.52 10.85 -3.62
N PHE A 479 -2.42 9.89 -3.48
CA PHE A 479 -3.64 9.85 -4.28
C PHE A 479 -4.65 10.93 -3.84
N LEU A 480 -4.80 11.17 -2.53
CA LEU A 480 -5.79 12.11 -2.00
C LEU A 480 -5.36 13.58 -2.07
N VAL A 481 -4.05 13.86 -2.16
CA VAL A 481 -3.50 15.22 -2.25
C VAL A 481 -4.05 15.95 -3.48
N LYS A 482 -4.43 17.22 -3.36
CA LYS A 482 -4.68 18.10 -4.51
C LYS A 482 -3.54 19.10 -4.61
N LEU A 483 -2.81 19.05 -5.72
CA LEU A 483 -1.64 19.88 -5.94
C LEU A 483 -1.85 20.74 -7.17
N ASN A 484 -1.79 22.04 -6.96
CA ASN A 484 -1.58 23.01 -8.02
C ASN A 484 -0.20 23.63 -7.79
N PHE A 485 0.68 23.55 -8.78
CA PHE A 485 2.02 24.11 -8.70
C PHE A 485 2.04 25.46 -9.40
N ARG A 486 2.65 26.47 -8.77
CA ARG A 486 2.76 27.82 -9.31
C ARG A 486 3.95 28.00 -10.23
#